data_AF-A0A6N8HMB7-F1
#
_entry.id   AF-A0A6N8HMB7-F1
#
_cell.length_a   1.000
_cell.length_b   1.000
_cell.length_c   1.000
_cell.angle_alpha   90.00
_cell.angle_beta   90.00
_cell.angle_gamma   90.00
#
_symmetry.space_group_name_H-M   'P 1'
#
loop_
_entity.id
_entity.type
_entity.pdbx_description
1 polymer ?
#
loop_
_entity_poly.entity_id
_entity_poly.type
_entity_poly.pdbx_seq_one_letter_code
_entity_poly.pdbx_strand_id
1 'polypeptide(L)'
;MKEDIKSDFMRNSECAIYKYTIAQTEYERVISEIKGIEAQKDFYKYNFLGLFGVLLRIKIDRPHAMFCSQFVATVLNDSASARFIKEPCFITPADIRNMEGMELIYRGSLGHYQSQSFLTHDKEEAERETGEQSSFKLNITRQIKRFVMR
;
A
#
# COMPACT_ATOMS: atom_id res chain seq x y z
N MET A 1 -8.14 3.80 12.46
CA MET A 1 -7.95 2.32 12.53
C MET A 1 -6.70 1.98 11.73
N LYS A 2 -5.72 1.29 12.32
CA LYS A 2 -4.57 0.73 11.59
C LYS A 2 -4.75 -0.78 11.54
N GLU A 3 -4.63 -1.38 10.35
CA GLU A 3 -4.75 -2.83 10.19
C GLU A 3 -3.50 -3.52 10.70
N ASP A 4 -3.68 -4.65 11.39
CA ASP A 4 -2.56 -5.51 11.81
C ASP A 4 -2.20 -6.49 10.68
N ILE A 5 -1.32 -6.02 9.80
CA ILE A 5 -0.83 -6.78 8.65
C ILE A 5 0.09 -7.95 9.03
N LYS A 6 0.48 -8.09 10.30
CA LYS A 6 1.34 -9.19 10.78
C LYS A 6 0.55 -10.33 11.41
N SER A 7 -0.75 -10.14 11.64
CA SER A 7 -1.63 -11.20 12.12
C SER A 7 -1.62 -12.42 11.20
N ASP A 8 -1.83 -13.62 11.76
CA ASP A 8 -1.81 -14.86 10.98
C ASP A 8 -2.89 -14.89 9.89
N PHE A 9 -4.05 -14.27 10.14
CA PHE A 9 -5.09 -14.09 9.13
C PHE A 9 -4.56 -13.30 7.92
N MET A 10 -3.91 -12.16 8.17
CA MET A 10 -3.38 -11.31 7.10
C MET A 10 -2.18 -11.96 6.40
N ARG A 11 -1.27 -12.61 7.13
CA ARG A 11 -0.11 -13.31 6.55
C ARG A 11 -0.50 -14.38 5.53
N ASN A 12 -1.58 -15.09 5.80
CA ASN A 12 -2.10 -16.16 4.93
C ASN A 12 -3.10 -15.64 3.88
N SER A 13 -3.44 -14.35 3.91
CA SER A 13 -4.35 -13.76 2.93
C SER A 13 -3.65 -13.51 1.60
N GLU A 14 -4.33 -13.88 0.51
CA GLU A 14 -3.92 -13.53 -0.85
C GLU A 14 -4.06 -12.03 -1.06
N CYS A 15 -3.02 -11.42 -1.64
CA CYS A 15 -2.99 -10.00 -1.94
C CYS A 15 -2.45 -9.75 -3.36
N ALA A 16 -2.71 -8.53 -3.83
CA ALA A 16 -2.09 -8.00 -5.03
C ALA A 16 -1.66 -6.57 -4.73
N ILE A 17 -0.39 -6.25 -4.98
CA ILE A 17 0.16 -4.92 -4.79
C ILE A 17 0.30 -4.26 -6.15
N TYR A 18 -0.16 -3.03 -6.25
CA TYR A 18 -0.09 -2.24 -7.47
C TYR A 18 0.73 -0.98 -7.25
N LYS A 19 1.32 -0.50 -8.34
CA LYS A 19 2.01 0.77 -8.42
C LYS A 19 1.29 1.67 -9.42
N TYR A 20 1.19 2.94 -9.07
CA TYR A 20 0.68 3.97 -9.96
C TYR A 20 1.67 5.14 -10.00
N THR A 21 2.12 5.50 -11.19
CA THR A 21 3.12 6.55 -11.37
C THR A 21 2.43 7.89 -11.64
N ILE A 22 2.73 8.90 -10.82
CA ILE A 22 2.17 10.25 -10.89
C ILE A 22 3.29 11.29 -10.91
N ALA A 23 2.97 12.52 -11.31
CA ALA A 23 3.93 13.61 -11.26
C ALA A 23 4.31 13.95 -9.81
N GLN A 24 5.53 14.47 -9.61
CA GLN A 24 6.03 14.83 -8.27
C GLN A 24 5.10 15.82 -7.55
N THR A 25 4.54 16.80 -8.27
CA THR A 25 3.59 17.77 -7.73
C THR A 25 2.26 17.12 -7.30
N GLU A 26 1.82 16.07 -7.98
CA GLU A 26 0.63 15.31 -7.60
C GLU A 26 0.91 14.45 -6.35
N TYR A 27 2.08 13.82 -6.30
CA TYR A 27 2.52 13.05 -5.14
C TYR A 27 2.53 13.93 -3.86
N GLU A 28 3.08 15.14 -3.94
CA GLU A 28 3.10 16.07 -2.81
C GLU A 28 1.68 16.43 -2.31
N ARG A 29 0.72 16.59 -3.23
CA ARG A 29 -0.69 16.82 -2.89
C ARG A 29 -1.32 15.61 -2.22
N VAL A 30 -1.12 14.41 -2.77
CA VAL A 30 -1.62 13.15 -2.20
C VAL A 30 -1.10 12.98 -0.78
N ILE A 31 0.20 13.20 -0.56
CA ILE A 31 0.81 13.12 0.77
C ILE A 31 0.26 14.20 1.72
N SER A 32 0.06 15.43 1.24
CA SER A 32 -0.55 16.50 2.03
C SER A 32 -1.97 16.15 2.47
N GLU A 33 -2.78 15.58 1.58
CA GLU A 33 -4.15 15.17 1.87
C GLU A 33 -4.21 14.03 2.89
N ILE A 34 -3.35 13.01 2.71
CA ILE A 34 -3.20 11.92 3.69
C ILE A 34 -2.85 12.47 5.07
N LYS A 35 -1.87 13.39 5.15
CA LYS A 35 -1.47 14.03 6.41
C LYS A 35 -2.62 14.84 7.05
N GLY A 36 -3.43 15.52 6.25
CA GLY A 36 -4.61 16.24 6.73
C GLY A 36 -5.63 15.31 7.38
N ILE A 37 -5.93 14.18 6.72
CA ILE A 37 -6.83 13.16 7.26
C ILE A 37 -6.24 12.51 8.51
N GLU A 38 -4.93 12.20 8.52
CA GLU A 38 -4.24 11.62 9.67
C GLU A 38 -4.23 12.56 10.89
N ALA A 39 -4.04 13.87 10.69
CA ALA A 39 -4.08 14.87 11.76
C ALA A 39 -5.46 14.93 12.45
N GLN A 40 -6.52 14.54 11.72
CA GLN A 40 -7.90 14.51 12.20
C GLN A 40 -8.43 13.10 12.42
N LYS A 41 -7.56 12.08 12.46
CA LYS A 41 -7.93 10.65 12.47
C LYS A 41 -8.97 10.27 13.54
N ASP A 42 -9.01 10.98 14.65
CA ASP A 42 -9.94 10.70 15.77
C ASP A 42 -11.39 11.07 15.43
N PHE A 43 -11.59 11.97 14.48
CA PHE A 43 -12.90 12.29 13.91
C PHE A 43 -13.32 11.30 12.83
N TYR A 44 -12.36 10.67 12.14
CA TYR A 44 -12.63 9.77 11.03
C TYR A 44 -13.04 8.36 11.50
N LYS A 45 -14.13 7.85 10.93
CA LYS A 45 -14.67 6.51 11.19
C LYS A 45 -14.81 5.71 9.89
N TYR A 46 -14.91 4.39 10.02
CA TYR A 46 -15.22 3.55 8.87
C TYR A 46 -16.69 3.75 8.44
N ASN A 47 -16.93 3.86 7.13
CA ASN A 47 -18.27 4.08 6.57
C ASN A 47 -18.98 2.78 6.14
N PHE A 48 -19.41 1.95 7.10
CA PHE A 48 -20.14 0.70 6.81
C PHE A 48 -21.48 0.95 6.09
N LEU A 49 -22.21 2.01 6.45
CA LEU A 49 -23.46 2.39 5.78
C LEU A 49 -23.23 2.72 4.30
N GLY A 50 -22.11 3.41 4.00
CA GLY A 50 -21.70 3.71 2.63
C GLY A 50 -21.53 2.47 1.75
N LEU A 51 -21.15 1.32 2.31
CA LEU A 51 -21.04 0.07 1.53
C LEU A 51 -22.41 -0.38 0.98
N PHE A 52 -23.49 -0.21 1.75
CA PHE A 52 -24.85 -0.45 1.25
C PHE A 52 -25.23 0.60 0.19
N GLY A 53 -24.76 1.83 0.33
CA GLY A 53 -24.91 2.88 -0.68
C GLY A 53 -24.29 2.50 -2.03
N VAL A 54 -23.09 1.91 -2.01
CA VAL A 54 -22.45 1.35 -3.22
C VAL A 54 -23.31 0.24 -3.85
N LEU A 55 -23.79 -0.71 -3.03
CA LEU A 55 -24.58 -1.85 -3.51
C LEU A 55 -25.92 -1.42 -4.12
N LEU A 56 -26.59 -0.46 -3.50
CA LEU A 56 -27.91 0.05 -3.91
C LEU A 56 -27.82 1.23 -4.89
N ARG A 57 -26.60 1.71 -5.20
CA ARG A 57 -26.34 2.92 -5.99
C ARG A 57 -27.02 4.17 -5.42
N ILE A 58 -27.05 4.28 -4.10
CA ILE A 58 -27.59 5.43 -3.37
C ILE A 58 -26.43 6.18 -2.72
N LYS A 59 -26.38 7.50 -2.94
CA LYS A 59 -25.37 8.35 -2.31
C LYS A 59 -25.70 8.49 -0.82
N ILE A 60 -24.80 8.03 0.04
CA ILE A 60 -24.90 8.15 1.49
C ILE A 60 -23.72 8.99 1.96
N ASP A 61 -23.96 10.28 2.15
CA ASP A 61 -22.95 11.21 2.63
C ASP A 61 -22.88 11.17 4.16
N ARG A 62 -21.71 10.78 4.67
CA ARG A 62 -21.43 10.76 6.10
C ARG A 62 -20.12 11.50 6.36
N PRO A 63 -20.17 12.71 6.95
CA PRO A 63 -18.97 13.48 7.25
C PRO A 63 -18.01 12.68 8.12
N HIS A 64 -16.72 12.83 7.84
CA HIS A 64 -15.64 12.11 8.52
C HIS A 64 -15.84 10.58 8.55
N ALA A 65 -16.47 10.00 7.53
CA ALA A 65 -16.55 8.56 7.40
C ALA A 65 -16.22 8.10 5.98
N MET A 66 -15.26 7.18 5.86
CA MET A 66 -14.87 6.60 4.58
C MET A 66 -14.67 5.09 4.72
N PHE A 67 -14.99 4.34 3.67
CA PHE A 67 -14.49 2.97 3.50
C PHE A 67 -13.19 2.98 2.69
N CYS A 68 -12.51 1.84 2.58
CA CYS A 68 -11.15 1.75 2.06
C CYS A 68 -10.97 2.32 0.64
N SER A 69 -11.82 1.93 -0.31
CA SER A 69 -11.72 2.43 -1.69
C SER A 69 -12.18 3.89 -1.82
N GLN A 70 -13.12 4.35 -0.99
CA GLN A 70 -13.48 5.77 -0.92
C GLN A 70 -12.31 6.61 -0.43
N PHE A 71 -11.56 6.15 0.58
CA PHE A 71 -10.36 6.84 1.04
C PHE A 71 -9.33 7.00 -0.08
N VAL A 72 -8.99 5.91 -0.78
CA VAL A 72 -8.04 5.96 -1.91
C VAL A 72 -8.53 6.90 -3.01
N ALA A 73 -9.82 6.86 -3.34
CA ALA A 73 -10.42 7.77 -4.31
C ALA A 73 -10.35 9.24 -3.88
N THR A 74 -10.62 9.54 -2.60
CA THR A 74 -10.55 10.89 -2.04
C THR A 74 -9.13 11.45 -2.12
N VAL A 75 -8.12 10.70 -1.68
CA VAL A 75 -6.72 11.20 -1.67
C VAL A 75 -6.14 11.37 -3.08
N LEU A 76 -6.66 10.64 -4.06
CA LEU A 76 -6.26 10.73 -5.47
C LEU A 76 -7.13 11.68 -6.29
N ASN A 77 -8.24 12.20 -5.75
CA ASN A 77 -9.28 12.91 -6.52
C ASN A 77 -8.75 14.13 -7.29
N ASP A 78 -7.77 14.83 -6.70
CA ASP A 78 -7.20 16.06 -7.26
C ASP A 78 -5.94 15.82 -8.11
N SER A 79 -5.58 14.56 -8.35
CA SER A 79 -4.56 14.17 -9.32
C SER A 79 -5.17 14.19 -10.72
N ALA A 80 -4.54 14.95 -11.62
CA ALA A 80 -4.93 15.00 -13.02
C ALA A 80 -4.71 13.65 -13.72
N SER A 81 -3.70 12.89 -13.25
CA SER A 81 -3.40 11.55 -13.74
C SER A 81 -4.41 10.51 -13.22
N ALA A 82 -4.78 10.55 -11.94
CA ALA A 82 -5.66 9.56 -11.31
C ALA A 82 -7.17 9.93 -11.33
N ARG A 83 -7.71 10.20 -12.53
CA ARG A 83 -9.13 10.59 -12.65
C ARG A 83 -10.08 9.39 -12.56
N PHE A 84 -10.97 9.42 -11.59
CA PHE A 84 -12.11 8.53 -11.52
C PHE A 84 -13.33 9.12 -12.25
N ILE A 85 -14.10 8.27 -12.93
CA ILE A 85 -15.36 8.66 -13.58
C ILE A 85 -16.49 8.80 -12.55
N LYS A 86 -16.45 8.00 -11.46
CA LYS A 86 -17.47 7.99 -10.41
C LYS A 86 -17.04 8.86 -9.25
N GLU A 87 -18.02 9.36 -8.50
CA GLU A 87 -17.74 10.03 -7.22
C GLU A 87 -17.06 9.06 -6.23
N PRO A 88 -16.17 9.54 -5.34
CA PRO A 88 -15.45 8.69 -4.38
C PRO A 88 -16.34 7.74 -3.57
N CYS A 89 -17.57 8.15 -3.21
CA CYS A 89 -18.52 7.31 -2.47
C CYS A 89 -19.07 6.11 -3.26
N PHE A 90 -18.79 6.03 -4.57
CA PHE A 90 -19.16 4.92 -5.45
C PHE A 90 -17.96 4.16 -6.02
N ILE A 91 -16.73 4.53 -5.62
CA ILE A 91 -15.52 3.86 -6.09
C ILE A 91 -15.33 2.54 -5.37
N THR A 92 -15.19 1.47 -6.14
CA THR A 92 -14.90 0.12 -5.66
C THR A 92 -13.40 -0.20 -5.77
N PRO A 93 -12.89 -1.21 -5.04
CA PRO A 93 -11.52 -1.70 -5.24
C PRO A 93 -11.23 -2.14 -6.68
N ALA A 94 -12.25 -2.65 -7.39
CA ALA A 94 -12.11 -3.06 -8.79
C ALA A 94 -11.92 -1.85 -9.73
N ASP A 95 -12.60 -0.72 -9.45
CA ASP A 95 -12.43 0.51 -10.23
C ASP A 95 -10.99 1.03 -10.13
N ILE A 96 -10.41 1.02 -8.92
CA ILE A 96 -9.01 1.44 -8.70
C ILE A 96 -8.04 0.50 -9.43
N ARG A 97 -8.23 -0.81 -9.28
CA ARG A 97 -7.37 -1.80 -9.94
C ARG A 97 -7.37 -1.70 -11.47
N ASN A 98 -8.49 -1.27 -12.04
CA ASN A 98 -8.68 -1.17 -13.49
C ASN A 98 -8.33 0.22 -14.04
N MET A 99 -7.76 1.12 -13.23
CA MET A 99 -7.27 2.41 -13.71
C MET A 99 -6.20 2.22 -14.78
N GLU A 100 -6.26 3.04 -15.83
CA GLU A 100 -5.20 3.10 -16.84
C GLU A 100 -3.88 3.52 -16.18
N GLY A 101 -2.79 2.81 -16.48
CA GLY A 101 -1.47 3.05 -15.88
C GLY A 101 -1.23 2.37 -14.54
N MET A 102 -2.19 1.58 -14.02
CA MET A 102 -2.01 0.76 -12.83
C MET A 102 -1.15 -0.49 -13.15
N GLU A 103 0.00 -0.62 -12.49
CA GLU A 103 0.95 -1.72 -12.70
C GLU A 103 0.85 -2.74 -11.57
N LEU A 104 0.65 -4.02 -11.88
CA LEU A 104 0.71 -5.09 -10.89
C LEU A 104 2.17 -5.43 -10.57
N ILE A 105 2.63 -5.11 -9.36
CA ILE A 105 4.02 -5.39 -8.93
C ILE A 105 4.16 -6.69 -8.15
N TYR A 106 3.08 -7.19 -7.55
CA TYR A 106 3.09 -8.43 -6.79
C TYR A 106 1.70 -9.07 -6.73
N ARG A 107 1.65 -10.41 -6.76
CA ARG A 107 0.46 -11.20 -6.46
C ARG A 107 0.86 -12.49 -5.71
N GLY A 108 0.17 -12.79 -4.63
CA GLY A 108 0.41 -13.96 -3.78
C GLY A 108 0.07 -13.66 -2.32
N SER A 109 0.54 -14.47 -1.38
CA SER A 109 0.24 -14.21 0.03
C SER A 109 0.95 -12.97 0.59
N LEU A 110 0.25 -12.19 1.41
CA LEU A 110 0.82 -10.98 2.01
C LEU A 110 2.04 -11.29 2.89
N GLY A 111 2.05 -12.43 3.58
CA GLY A 111 3.20 -12.87 4.37
C GLY A 111 4.45 -13.10 3.51
N HIS A 112 4.29 -13.59 2.27
CA HIS A 112 5.41 -13.77 1.36
C HIS A 112 5.97 -12.43 0.87
N TYR A 113 5.08 -11.50 0.48
CA TYR A 113 5.50 -10.14 0.10
C TYR A 113 6.34 -9.47 1.19
N GLN A 114 5.88 -9.54 2.45
CA GLN A 114 6.62 -9.02 3.59
C GLN A 114 8.03 -9.62 3.68
N SER A 115 8.15 -10.94 3.62
CA SER A 115 9.45 -11.62 3.69
C SER A 115 10.41 -11.20 2.58
N GLN A 116 9.92 -11.01 1.35
CA GLN A 116 10.74 -10.52 0.23
C GLN A 116 11.15 -9.07 0.42
N SER A 117 10.24 -8.20 0.89
CA SER A 117 10.52 -6.77 1.09
C SER A 117 11.59 -6.51 2.15
N PHE A 118 11.64 -7.33 3.21
CA PHE A 118 12.71 -7.27 4.21
C PHE A 118 14.05 -7.67 3.61
N LEU A 119 14.08 -8.73 2.78
CA LEU A 119 15.29 -9.20 2.11
C LEU A 119 15.84 -8.21 1.07
N THR A 120 14.99 -7.37 0.45
CA THR A 120 15.45 -6.33 -0.48
C THR A 120 15.98 -5.11 0.25
N HIS A 121 15.38 -4.71 1.38
CA HIS A 121 15.89 -3.60 2.19
C HIS A 121 17.25 -3.94 2.83
N ASP A 122 17.40 -5.13 3.40
CA ASP A 122 18.68 -5.59 3.97
C ASP A 122 19.80 -5.67 2.91
N LYS A 123 19.44 -5.99 1.66
CA LYS A 123 20.40 -6.03 0.53
C LYS A 123 20.76 -4.65 0.03
N GLU A 124 19.81 -3.74 -0.12
CA GLU A 124 20.09 -2.38 -0.57
C GLU A 124 20.85 -1.57 0.50
N GLU A 125 20.61 -1.82 1.80
CA GLU A 125 21.43 -1.26 2.88
C GLU A 125 22.85 -1.87 2.87
N ALA A 126 22.99 -3.19 2.70
CA ALA A 126 24.30 -3.82 2.56
C ALA A 126 25.07 -3.40 1.29
N GLU A 127 24.38 -3.12 0.19
CA GLU A 127 24.99 -2.60 -1.07
C GLU A 127 25.37 -1.11 -0.96
N ARG A 128 24.62 -0.32 -0.20
CA ARG A 128 25.00 1.07 0.14
C ARG A 128 26.20 1.12 1.10
N GLU A 129 26.34 0.16 2.01
CA GLU A 129 27.50 0.06 2.91
C GLU A 129 28.76 -0.53 2.27
N THR A 130 28.63 -1.29 1.17
CA THR A 130 29.78 -1.91 0.48
C THR A 130 30.41 -1.05 -0.62
N GLY A 131 29.84 0.11 -0.94
CA GLY A 131 30.36 1.07 -1.91
C GLY A 131 31.59 1.86 -1.47
N GLU A 132 31.97 1.80 -0.19
CA GLU A 132 33.05 2.62 0.37
C GLU A 132 34.00 1.82 1.28
N GLN A 133 34.45 0.65 0.82
CA GLN A 133 35.77 0.08 1.19
C GLN A 133 36.12 -1.08 0.26
N SER A 134 36.35 -0.72 -1.01
CA SER A 134 37.25 -1.47 -1.87
C SER A 134 38.65 -1.46 -1.22
N SER A 135 39.30 -2.62 -1.21
CA SER A 135 40.58 -2.95 -0.57
C SER A 135 40.50 -3.34 0.91
N PHE A 136 40.79 -4.62 1.16
CA PHE A 136 41.01 -5.30 2.45
C PHE A 136 39.79 -5.83 3.21
N LYS A 137 39.19 -6.93 2.73
CA LYS A 137 39.43 -8.29 3.27
C LYS A 137 38.50 -9.31 2.61
N LEU A 138 39.09 -10.10 1.71
CA LEU A 138 38.54 -11.36 1.24
C LEU A 138 38.58 -12.37 2.42
N ASN A 139 37.42 -12.75 2.96
CA ASN A 139 37.08 -13.98 3.72
C ASN A 139 36.14 -13.67 4.88
N ILE A 140 34.88 -14.17 4.84
CA ILE A 140 34.33 -15.08 5.87
C ILE A 140 33.35 -16.08 5.20
N THR A 141 33.89 -17.22 4.81
CA THR A 141 33.43 -18.61 4.99
C THR A 141 31.92 -18.95 5.03
N ARG A 142 31.43 -19.51 3.91
CA ARG A 142 30.80 -20.86 3.70
C ARG A 142 30.20 -21.72 4.86
N GLN A 143 29.77 -21.19 6.01
CA GLN A 143 29.32 -22.00 7.16
C GLN A 143 27.87 -21.82 7.68
N ILE A 144 26.90 -21.40 6.86
CA ILE A 144 25.45 -21.51 7.25
C ILE A 144 24.67 -22.42 6.28
N LYS A 145 25.31 -23.50 5.82
CA LYS A 145 24.63 -24.65 5.18
C LYS A 145 24.62 -25.91 6.06
N ARG A 146 24.92 -25.81 7.36
CA ARG A 146 24.91 -26.93 8.32
C ARG A 146 24.31 -26.59 9.70
N PHE A 147 23.07 -26.11 9.70
CA PHE A 147 22.15 -26.28 10.83
C PHE A 147 20.81 -26.76 10.24
N VAL A 148 20.81 -27.90 9.53
CA VAL A 148 20.66 -29.27 10.03
C VAL A 148 19.27 -29.51 10.63
N MET A 149 18.53 -30.34 9.89
CA MET A 149 17.38 -31.12 10.31
C MET A 149 17.43 -31.55 11.78
N ARG A 150 16.40 -31.15 12.53
CA ARG A 150 15.64 -32.01 13.44
C ARG A 150 14.25 -31.45 13.62
#